data_AF-A0A7W4EM95-F1
#
_entry.id   AF-A0A7W4EM95-F1
#
_cell.length_a   1.000
_cell.length_b   1.000
_cell.length_c   1.000
_cell.angle_alpha   90.00
_cell.angle_beta   90.00
_cell.angle_gamma   90.00
#
_symmetry.space_group_name_H-M   'P 1'
#
loop_
_entity.id
_entity.type
_entity.pdbx_description
1 polymer ?
#
loop_
_entity_poly.entity_id
_entity_poly.type
_entity_poly.pdbx_seq_one_letter_code
_entity_poly.pdbx_strand_id
1 'polypeptide(L)'
;MALETLNDVVVTRGGWPALWEEGGALSRRGYAVVITESDGSKPRPILIRTRGHLACGRHALIGLRAGMHVIHAGRSGAVSIKRIKRIGVQGEKVLAEVEEVDSSSIPPKLQPAVQAAKTKADTYHCRYPVWVDSKAPQRHGPNRRQLAEIYDQIHAVKMAAVKAEMEDWERELLVSSEAPPEEL
;
A
#
# COMPACT_ATOMS: atom_id res chain seq x y z
N MET A 1 8.81 -20.62 -4.19
CA MET A 1 8.56 -19.24 -3.72
C MET A 1 7.05 -19.06 -3.70
N ALA A 2 6.43 -18.97 -2.53
CA ALA A 2 4.98 -18.79 -2.44
C ALA A 2 4.66 -17.35 -2.88
N LEU A 3 4.08 -17.22 -4.08
CA LEU A 3 3.50 -15.96 -4.55
C LEU A 3 2.24 -15.69 -3.73
N GLU A 4 2.38 -15.13 -2.54
CA GLU A 4 1.23 -14.55 -1.87
C GLU A 4 0.85 -13.25 -2.55
N THR A 5 -0.39 -13.18 -3.03
CA THR A 5 -0.93 -11.95 -3.63
C THR A 5 -1.48 -11.04 -2.53
N LEU A 6 -1.24 -9.74 -2.66
CA LEU A 6 -2.03 -8.75 -1.94
C LEU A 6 -3.44 -8.74 -2.51
N ASN A 7 -4.42 -8.96 -1.65
CA ASN A 7 -5.84 -8.85 -2.03
C ASN A 7 -6.24 -7.37 -2.12
N ASP A 8 -7.28 -7.10 -2.91
CA ASP A 8 -7.94 -5.78 -3.02
C ASP A 8 -7.07 -4.62 -3.53
N VAL A 9 -5.92 -4.92 -4.14
CA VAL A 9 -5.11 -3.92 -4.84
C VAL A 9 -5.86 -3.46 -6.09
N VAL A 10 -5.93 -2.15 -6.27
CA VAL A 10 -6.60 -1.52 -7.40
C VAL A 10 -5.58 -0.84 -8.32
N VAL A 11 -5.84 -0.87 -9.61
CA VAL A 11 -5.11 -0.05 -10.58
C VAL A 11 -5.78 1.33 -10.63
N THR A 12 -5.02 2.38 -10.38
CA THR A 12 -5.50 3.74 -10.52
C THR A 12 -5.70 4.11 -12.00
N ARG A 13 -6.44 5.18 -12.30
CA ARG A 13 -6.57 5.68 -13.69
C ARG A 13 -5.21 6.01 -14.35
N GLY A 14 -4.17 6.27 -13.55
CA GLY A 14 -2.82 6.51 -14.04
C GLY A 14 -1.99 5.23 -14.26
N GLY A 15 -2.55 4.03 -14.04
CA GLY A 15 -1.85 2.75 -14.19
C GLY A 15 -1.12 2.25 -12.95
N TRP A 16 -1.24 2.93 -11.80
CA TRP A 16 -0.49 2.58 -10.57
C TRP A 16 -1.20 1.57 -9.70
N PRO A 17 -0.47 0.61 -9.10
CA PRO A 17 -1.04 -0.24 -8.07
C PRO A 17 -1.24 0.59 -6.81
N ALA A 18 -2.43 0.50 -6.23
CA ALA A 18 -2.79 1.24 -5.04
C ALA A 18 -3.68 0.40 -4.13
N LEU A 19 -3.61 0.65 -2.83
CA LEU A 19 -4.43 -0.04 -1.83
C LEU A 19 -5.15 0.99 -0.97
N TRP A 20 -6.34 0.63 -0.52
CA TRP A 20 -7.12 1.46 0.37
C TRP A 20 -6.73 1.22 1.82
N GLU A 21 -6.44 2.30 2.53
CA GLU A 21 -6.63 2.32 3.98
C GLU A 21 -8.13 2.29 4.26
N GLU A 22 -8.56 1.26 4.98
CA GLU A 22 -9.98 1.00 5.21
C GLU A 22 -10.23 0.25 6.52
N GLY A 23 -11.51 0.13 6.85
CA GLY A 23 -11.99 -0.65 7.98
C GLY A 23 -12.49 0.20 9.14
N GLY A 24 -12.78 -0.48 10.23
CA GLY A 24 -13.54 -0.03 11.39
C GLY A 24 -14.26 -1.19 12.04
N ALA A 25 -14.98 -0.92 13.14
CA ALA A 25 -15.91 -1.85 13.75
C ALA A 25 -17.36 -1.44 13.47
N LEU A 26 -18.19 -2.39 13.06
CA LEU A 26 -19.66 -2.22 12.99
C LEU A 26 -20.36 -2.98 14.11
N SER A 27 -19.72 -4.01 14.65
CA SER A 27 -20.30 -4.87 15.69
C SER A 27 -19.17 -5.47 16.53
N ARG A 28 -19.36 -6.67 17.09
CA ARG A 28 -18.29 -7.44 17.75
C ARG A 28 -17.12 -7.77 16.82
N ARG A 29 -17.31 -7.68 15.51
CA ARG A 29 -16.26 -7.85 14.50
C ARG A 29 -15.80 -6.48 13.98
N GLY A 30 -14.51 -6.36 13.74
CA GLY A 30 -13.87 -5.20 13.16
C GLY A 30 -12.56 -5.58 12.52
N TYR A 31 -12.18 -4.83 11.50
CA TYR A 31 -10.93 -5.02 10.78
C TYR A 31 -10.37 -3.66 10.38
N ALA A 32 -9.09 -3.62 10.08
CA ALA A 32 -8.43 -2.44 9.55
C ALA A 32 -7.30 -2.87 8.62
N VAL A 33 -7.16 -2.15 7.52
CA VAL A 33 -6.01 -2.22 6.63
C VAL A 33 -5.31 -0.87 6.66
N VAL A 34 -4.04 -0.89 7.02
CA VAL A 34 -3.17 0.29 7.07
C VAL A 34 -1.93 0.03 6.24
N ILE A 35 -1.53 1.03 5.44
CA ILE A 35 -0.32 0.97 4.63
C ILE A 35 0.71 1.91 5.25
N THR A 36 1.97 1.49 5.32
CA THR A 36 3.07 2.30 5.85
C THR A 36 4.30 2.23 4.97
N GLU A 37 5.10 3.30 4.97
CA GLU A 37 6.38 3.32 4.25
C GLU A 37 7.39 2.35 4.92
N SER A 38 8.53 2.10 4.25
CA SER A 38 9.56 1.14 4.71
C SER A 38 10.20 1.49 6.06
N ASP A 39 10.20 2.78 6.41
CA ASP A 39 10.69 3.34 7.66
C ASP A 39 9.62 3.41 8.76
N GLY A 40 8.37 3.02 8.46
CA GLY A 40 7.24 3.15 9.39
C GLY A 40 6.59 4.53 9.37
N SER A 41 7.01 5.45 8.49
CA SER A 41 6.38 6.75 8.35
C SER A 41 5.01 6.66 7.65
N LYS A 42 4.18 7.68 7.86
CA LYS A 42 2.85 7.76 7.26
C LYS A 42 2.98 8.02 5.76
N PRO A 43 2.40 7.17 4.90
CA PRO A 43 2.46 7.38 3.48
C PRO A 43 1.61 8.58 3.07
N ARG A 44 1.99 9.18 1.95
CA ARG A 44 1.23 10.27 1.32
C ARG A 44 0.07 9.69 0.51
N PRO A 45 -1.20 10.02 0.82
CA PRO A 45 -2.34 9.46 0.10
C PRO A 45 -2.54 10.12 -1.26
N ILE A 46 -3.00 9.34 -2.24
CA ILE A 46 -3.44 9.80 -3.57
C ILE A 46 -4.82 10.48 -3.47
N LEU A 47 -5.68 9.91 -2.64
CA LEU A 47 -7.06 10.36 -2.45
C LEU A 47 -7.50 10.08 -1.02
N ILE A 48 -8.14 11.06 -0.37
CA ILE A 48 -8.87 10.88 0.88
C ILE A 48 -10.35 11.10 0.60
N ARG A 49 -11.19 10.12 0.97
CA ARG A 49 -12.64 10.23 0.84
C ARG A 49 -13.19 11.03 2.01
N THR A 50 -13.86 12.13 1.71
CA THR A 50 -14.50 13.02 2.70
C THR A 50 -16.03 13.03 2.62
N ARG A 51 -16.61 12.33 1.63
CA ARG A 51 -18.06 12.30 1.37
C ARG A 51 -18.55 10.87 1.05
N GLY A 52 -19.84 10.65 1.23
CA GLY A 52 -20.53 9.37 0.99
C GLY A 52 -20.57 8.45 2.22
N HIS A 53 -20.81 7.16 1.99
CA HIS A 53 -20.75 6.13 3.04
C HIS A 53 -19.30 5.86 3.44
N LEU A 54 -18.87 6.50 4.54
CA LEU A 54 -17.49 6.41 5.06
C LEU A 54 -17.34 5.41 6.20
N ALA A 55 -18.42 5.00 6.86
CA ALA A 55 -18.34 4.13 8.03
C ALA A 55 -17.76 2.76 7.64
N CYS A 56 -16.68 2.37 8.32
CA CYS A 56 -15.95 1.12 8.12
C CYS A 56 -15.47 0.85 6.68
N GLY A 57 -15.47 1.88 5.83
CA GLY A 57 -15.18 1.73 4.41
C GLY A 57 -13.79 2.21 4.03
N ARG A 58 -13.61 2.38 2.72
CA ARG A 58 -12.40 2.94 2.10
C ARG A 58 -12.24 4.41 2.47
N HIS A 59 -11.16 4.75 3.17
CA HIS A 59 -10.92 6.11 3.66
C HIS A 59 -9.83 6.84 2.86
N ALA A 60 -8.69 6.20 2.62
CA ALA A 60 -7.60 6.81 1.86
C ALA A 60 -6.98 5.81 0.87
N LEU A 61 -6.75 6.26 -0.37
CA LEU A 61 -6.08 5.47 -1.39
C LEU A 61 -4.59 5.80 -1.36
N ILE A 62 -3.75 4.79 -1.19
CA ILE A 62 -2.29 4.93 -1.13
C ILE A 62 -1.67 4.17 -2.31
N GLY A 63 -0.77 4.82 -3.04
CA GLY A 63 0.01 4.18 -4.09
C GLY A 63 1.06 3.25 -3.48
N LEU A 64 1.07 2.01 -3.94
CA LEU A 64 1.99 0.98 -3.44
C LEU A 64 3.33 1.05 -4.15
N ARG A 65 4.40 0.73 -3.42
CA ARG A 65 5.78 0.62 -3.90
C ARG A 65 6.49 -0.53 -3.19
N ALA A 66 7.56 -1.03 -3.79
CA ALA A 66 8.49 -1.94 -3.14
C ALA A 66 9.00 -1.35 -1.80
N GLY A 67 9.16 -2.20 -0.81
CA GLY A 67 9.61 -1.86 0.55
C GLY A 67 8.52 -1.36 1.49
N MET A 68 7.32 -1.01 1.00
CA MET A 68 6.20 -0.61 1.87
C MET A 68 5.63 -1.82 2.64
N HIS A 69 5.00 -1.56 3.78
CA HIS A 69 4.34 -2.60 4.58
C HIS A 69 2.83 -2.38 4.60
N VAL A 70 2.09 -3.49 4.51
CA VAL A 70 0.63 -3.54 4.64
C VAL A 70 0.31 -4.27 5.93
N ILE A 71 -0.40 -3.60 6.82
CA ILE A 71 -0.76 -4.07 8.14
C ILE A 71 -2.26 -4.34 8.14
N HIS A 72 -2.62 -5.58 8.44
CA HIS A 72 -3.99 -5.98 8.70
C HIS A 72 -4.15 -6.17 10.20
N ALA A 73 -5.18 -5.56 10.77
CA ALA A 73 -5.52 -5.74 12.17
C ALA A 73 -6.99 -6.13 12.31
N GLY A 74 -7.27 -7.12 13.15
CA GLY A 74 -8.60 -7.51 13.54
C GLY A 74 -8.94 -7.01 14.94
N ARG A 75 -10.24 -6.83 15.22
CA ARG A 75 -10.75 -6.51 16.55
C ARG A 75 -10.44 -7.59 17.60
N SER A 76 -10.15 -8.81 17.18
CA SER A 76 -9.69 -9.90 18.05
C SER A 76 -8.25 -9.70 18.56
N GLY A 77 -7.53 -8.67 18.09
CA GLY A 77 -6.12 -8.45 18.39
C GLY A 77 -5.15 -9.13 17.42
N ALA A 78 -5.67 -9.94 16.49
CA ALA A 78 -4.86 -10.54 15.42
C ALA A 78 -4.27 -9.45 14.52
N VAL A 79 -2.98 -9.55 14.24
CA VAL A 79 -2.26 -8.65 13.34
C VAL A 79 -1.44 -9.48 12.37
N SER A 80 -1.54 -9.17 11.08
CA SER A 80 -0.62 -9.68 10.06
C SER A 80 0.03 -8.51 9.33
N ILE A 81 1.32 -8.63 9.10
CA ILE A 81 2.12 -7.59 8.44
C ILE A 81 2.76 -8.21 7.23
N LYS A 82 2.52 -7.62 6.06
CA LYS A 82 3.11 -8.05 4.79
C LYS A 82 4.00 -6.94 4.26
N ARG A 83 5.26 -7.26 3.98
CA ARG A 83 6.21 -6.37 3.30
C ARG A 83 6.13 -6.61 1.81
N ILE A 84 6.00 -5.55 1.02
CA ILE A 84 6.03 -5.63 -0.45
C ILE A 84 7.49 -5.75 -0.87
N LYS A 85 7.88 -6.88 -1.45
CA LYS A 85 9.21 -7.01 -2.07
C LYS A 85 9.21 -6.41 -3.46
N ARG A 86 8.23 -6.77 -4.27
CA ARG A 86 8.09 -6.34 -5.66
C ARG A 86 6.62 -6.11 -5.99
N ILE A 87 6.33 -5.14 -6.85
CA ILE A 87 4.98 -4.87 -7.32
C ILE A 87 4.99 -4.34 -8.75
N GLY A 88 4.11 -4.88 -9.59
CA GLY A 88 3.97 -4.52 -11.00
C GLY A 88 2.52 -4.55 -11.45
N VAL A 89 2.24 -3.89 -12.57
CA VAL A 89 0.91 -3.84 -13.19
C VAL A 89 1.00 -4.39 -14.61
N GLN A 90 0.23 -5.42 -14.89
CA GLN A 90 0.10 -6.01 -16.22
C GLN A 90 -1.35 -5.83 -16.70
N GLY A 91 -1.59 -4.78 -17.48
CA GLY A 91 -2.95 -4.39 -17.88
C GLY A 91 -3.79 -3.95 -16.68
N GLU A 92 -4.89 -4.66 -16.41
CA GLU A 92 -5.76 -4.41 -15.24
C GLU A 92 -5.39 -5.25 -14.01
N LYS A 93 -4.40 -6.15 -14.13
CA LYS A 93 -3.98 -7.03 -13.04
C LYS A 93 -2.75 -6.47 -12.33
N VAL A 94 -2.78 -6.50 -11.01
CA VAL A 94 -1.61 -6.18 -10.18
C VAL A 94 -0.97 -7.47 -9.71
N LEU A 95 0.33 -7.60 -9.94
CA LEU A 95 1.16 -8.69 -9.41
C LEU A 95 2.01 -8.10 -8.28
N ALA A 96 1.91 -8.68 -7.10
CA ALA A 96 2.70 -8.27 -5.95
C ALA A 96 3.34 -9.52 -5.33
N GLU A 97 4.65 -9.44 -5.10
CA GLU A 97 5.38 -10.42 -4.29
C GLU A 97 5.53 -9.84 -2.89
N VAL A 98 5.00 -10.54 -1.90
CA VAL A 98 5.03 -10.11 -0.50
C VAL A 98 5.72 -11.13 0.39
N GLU A 99 6.33 -10.61 1.45
CA GLU A 99 6.95 -11.37 2.53
C GLU A 99 6.16 -11.09 3.80
N GLU A 100 5.75 -12.15 4.50
CA GLU A 100 5.13 -12.00 5.81
C GLU A 100 6.20 -11.64 6.84
N VAL A 101 5.90 -10.63 7.67
CA VAL A 101 6.76 -10.22 8.78
C VAL A 101 6.22 -10.87 10.04
N ASP A 102 7.04 -11.67 10.70
CA ASP A 102 6.68 -12.37 11.92
C ASP A 102 6.12 -11.41 12.98
N SER A 103 4.94 -11.76 13.51
CA SER A 103 4.26 -10.98 14.56
C SER A 103 5.08 -10.86 15.85
N SER A 104 6.02 -11.77 16.07
CA SER A 104 6.87 -11.83 17.27
C SER A 104 8.05 -10.86 17.21
N SER A 105 8.43 -10.41 16.01
CA SER A 105 9.63 -9.58 15.76
C SER A 105 9.30 -8.30 15.01
N ILE A 106 8.11 -7.73 15.28
CA ILE A 106 7.67 -6.46 14.67
C ILE A 106 8.69 -5.36 14.98
N PRO A 107 9.32 -4.76 13.94
CA PRO A 107 10.27 -3.68 14.13
C PRO A 107 9.65 -2.53 14.93
N PRO A 108 10.34 -1.93 15.93
CA PRO A 108 9.81 -0.85 16.75
C PRO A 108 9.26 0.33 15.94
N LYS A 109 9.86 0.61 14.78
CA LYS A 109 9.41 1.64 13.83
C LYS A 109 8.00 1.42 13.28
N LEU A 110 7.53 0.17 13.18
CA LEU A 110 6.18 -0.16 12.68
C LEU A 110 5.12 -0.16 13.78
N GLN A 111 5.52 -0.19 15.06
CA GLN A 111 4.60 -0.24 16.20
C GLN A 111 3.55 0.88 16.19
N PRO A 112 3.89 2.14 15.88
CA PRO A 112 2.89 3.21 15.76
C PRO A 112 1.81 2.92 14.71
N ALA A 113 2.21 2.37 13.55
CA ALA A 113 1.29 2.01 12.47
C ALA A 113 0.41 0.81 12.87
N VAL A 114 0.99 -0.19 13.54
CA VAL A 114 0.27 -1.35 14.06
C VAL A 114 -0.77 -0.92 15.11
N GLN A 115 -0.39 -0.04 16.03
CA GLN A 115 -1.29 0.48 17.03
C GLN A 115 -2.44 1.28 16.39
N ALA A 116 -2.14 2.11 15.38
CA ALA A 116 -3.16 2.82 14.63
C ALA A 116 -4.16 1.85 13.94
N ALA A 117 -3.66 0.77 13.34
CA ALA A 117 -4.51 -0.26 12.72
C ALA A 117 -5.41 -0.95 13.76
N LYS A 118 -4.86 -1.36 14.91
CA LYS A 118 -5.63 -1.95 16.02
C LYS A 118 -6.72 -0.99 16.51
N THR A 119 -6.35 0.25 16.81
CA THR A 119 -7.30 1.27 17.24
C THR A 119 -8.39 1.50 16.20
N LYS A 120 -8.05 1.53 14.91
CA LYS A 120 -9.04 1.63 13.82
C LYS A 120 -9.98 0.44 13.80
N ALA A 121 -9.47 -0.79 13.92
CA ALA A 121 -10.25 -2.01 13.93
C ALA A 121 -11.23 -2.07 15.12
N ASP A 122 -10.90 -1.42 16.23
CA ASP A 122 -11.78 -1.26 17.40
C ASP A 122 -12.74 -0.07 17.31
N THR A 123 -12.42 0.92 16.47
CA THR A 123 -13.20 2.15 16.38
C THR A 123 -14.55 1.88 15.72
N TYR A 124 -15.62 2.04 16.50
CA TYR A 124 -16.97 1.91 16.01
C TYR A 124 -17.27 2.97 14.94
N HIS A 125 -17.77 2.54 13.79
CA HIS A 125 -18.08 3.40 12.65
C HIS A 125 -16.92 4.33 12.29
N CYS A 126 -15.69 3.81 12.18
CA CYS A 126 -14.56 4.61 11.73
C CYS A 126 -14.88 5.26 10.36
N ARG A 127 -14.69 6.58 10.24
CA ARG A 127 -15.06 7.39 9.05
C ARG A 127 -13.90 8.15 8.42
N TYR A 128 -12.68 7.95 8.92
CA TYR A 128 -11.51 8.73 8.54
C TYR A 128 -10.26 7.85 8.51
N PRO A 129 -9.25 8.21 7.70
CA PRO A 129 -7.99 7.49 7.70
C PRO A 129 -7.21 7.78 8.98
N VAL A 130 -6.58 6.77 9.56
CA VAL A 130 -5.81 6.84 10.81
C VAL A 130 -4.31 6.94 10.57
N TRP A 131 -3.82 6.51 9.41
CA TRP A 131 -2.39 6.38 9.14
C TRP A 131 -2.00 6.89 7.75
N VAL A 132 -2.19 8.19 7.55
CA VAL A 132 -1.74 8.91 6.35
C VAL A 132 -1.16 10.26 6.71
N ASP A 133 -0.24 10.76 5.89
CA ASP A 133 0.20 12.14 6.01
C ASP A 133 -0.88 13.09 5.48
N SER A 134 -1.64 13.68 6.39
CA SER A 134 -2.71 14.63 6.10
C SER A 134 -2.21 15.98 5.58
N LYS A 135 -0.88 16.23 5.59
CA LYS A 135 -0.27 17.37 4.91
C LYS A 135 -0.15 17.18 3.40
N ALA A 136 -0.58 16.02 2.85
CA ALA A 136 -0.92 15.94 1.44
C ALA A 136 -1.85 17.12 1.09
N PRO A 137 -1.54 17.88 0.03
CA PRO A 137 -2.18 19.15 -0.22
C PRO A 137 -3.64 18.86 -0.35
N GLN A 138 -4.40 19.63 0.40
CA GLN A 138 -5.80 19.74 0.12
C GLN A 138 -5.89 20.08 -1.37
N ARG A 139 -6.59 19.25 -2.16
CA ARG A 139 -6.89 19.56 -3.58
C ARG A 139 -7.59 20.92 -3.71
N HIS A 140 -8.03 21.49 -2.59
CA HIS A 140 -8.70 22.76 -2.43
C HIS A 140 -7.85 23.65 -1.52
N GLY A 141 -7.31 24.74 -2.08
CA GLY A 141 -6.49 25.73 -1.37
C GLY A 141 -5.72 26.62 -2.35
N PRO A 142 -5.27 27.82 -1.93
CA PRO A 142 -4.34 28.62 -2.71
C PRO A 142 -3.05 27.80 -2.96
N ASN A 143 -2.46 27.89 -4.15
CA ASN A 143 -1.30 27.11 -4.64
C ASN A 143 -1.54 25.66 -5.11
N ARG A 144 -2.79 25.25 -5.39
CA ARG A 144 -3.10 23.90 -5.90
C ARG A 144 -2.32 23.46 -7.15
N ARG A 145 -1.98 24.38 -8.06
CA ARG A 145 -1.28 24.08 -9.33
C ARG A 145 0.17 23.73 -9.09
N GLN A 146 0.88 24.58 -8.34
CA GLN A 146 2.28 24.33 -7.94
C GLN A 146 2.40 23.04 -7.13
N LEU A 147 1.44 22.78 -6.23
CA LEU A 147 1.40 21.53 -5.49
C LEU A 147 1.19 20.33 -6.44
N ALA A 148 0.21 20.40 -7.36
CA ALA A 148 0.00 19.35 -8.35
C ALA A 148 1.24 19.09 -9.24
N GLU A 149 1.96 20.13 -9.66
CA GLU A 149 3.19 20.01 -10.44
C GLU A 149 4.31 19.33 -9.65
N ILE A 150 4.53 19.71 -8.38
CA ILE A 150 5.48 19.03 -7.50
C ILE A 150 5.08 17.56 -7.32
N TYR A 151 3.78 17.27 -7.27
CA TYR A 151 3.28 15.90 -7.24
C TYR A 151 3.60 15.15 -8.52
N ASP A 152 3.31 15.72 -9.68
CA ASP A 152 3.58 15.09 -10.97
C ASP A 152 5.07 14.83 -11.15
N GLN A 153 5.94 15.70 -10.62
CA GLN A 153 7.39 15.49 -10.57
C GLN A 153 7.80 14.33 -9.64
N ILE A 154 7.36 14.35 -8.37
CA ILE A 154 7.64 13.27 -7.41
C ILE A 154 7.09 11.94 -7.94
N HIS A 155 5.92 12.00 -8.57
CA HIS A 155 5.26 10.89 -9.23
C HIS A 155 6.18 10.38 -10.34
N ALA A 156 6.51 11.19 -11.35
CA ALA A 156 7.38 10.81 -12.46
C ALA A 156 8.70 10.16 -12.01
N VAL A 157 9.35 10.70 -10.97
CA VAL A 157 10.58 10.11 -10.40
C VAL A 157 10.33 8.71 -9.83
N LYS A 158 9.26 8.54 -9.05
CA LYS A 158 8.89 7.22 -8.52
C LYS A 158 8.52 6.25 -9.64
N MET A 159 8.03 6.74 -10.77
CA MET A 159 7.58 5.93 -11.89
C MET A 159 8.71 5.47 -12.78
N ALA A 160 9.70 6.32 -12.98
CA ALA A 160 10.96 5.92 -13.57
C ALA A 160 11.62 4.79 -12.74
N ALA A 161 11.57 4.89 -11.40
CA ALA A 161 12.12 3.85 -10.53
C ALA A 161 11.36 2.52 -10.62
N VAL A 162 10.02 2.54 -10.54
CA VAL A 162 9.21 1.31 -10.69
C VAL A 162 9.37 0.68 -12.07
N LYS A 163 9.42 1.50 -13.14
CA LYS A 163 9.62 1.00 -14.51
C LYS A 163 11.00 0.36 -14.68
N ALA A 164 12.05 0.99 -14.15
CA ALA A 164 13.40 0.45 -14.19
C ALA A 164 13.47 -0.90 -13.43
N GLU A 165 12.88 -0.99 -12.24
CA GLU A 165 12.83 -2.26 -11.50
C GLU A 165 12.05 -3.35 -12.27
N MET A 166 11.00 -2.98 -13.03
CA MET A 166 10.23 -3.93 -13.82
C MET A 166 10.97 -4.39 -15.08
N GLU A 167 11.69 -3.51 -15.77
CA GLU A 167 12.54 -3.85 -16.91
C GLU A 167 13.70 -4.75 -16.50
N ASP A 168 14.31 -4.52 -15.33
CA ASP A 168 15.31 -5.41 -14.75
C ASP A 168 14.72 -6.79 -14.43
N TRP A 169 13.47 -6.83 -13.97
CA TRP A 169 12.77 -8.08 -13.66
C TRP A 169 12.45 -8.91 -14.91
N GLU A 170 11.99 -8.25 -15.99
CA GLU A 170 11.77 -8.88 -17.29
C GLU A 170 13.08 -9.47 -17.86
N ARG A 171 14.21 -8.78 -17.67
CA ARG A 171 15.53 -9.29 -18.04
C ARG A 171 15.96 -10.49 -17.20
N GLU A 172 15.80 -10.46 -15.88
CA GLU A 172 16.12 -11.60 -15.00
C GLU A 172 15.29 -12.85 -15.37
N LEU A 173 14.00 -12.66 -15.68
CA LEU A 173 13.12 -13.75 -16.11
C LEU A 173 13.49 -14.33 -17.47
N LEU A 174 13.90 -13.49 -18.43
CA LEU A 174 14.40 -13.93 -19.74
C LEU A 174 15.71 -14.72 -19.61
N VAL A 175 16.66 -14.23 -18.80
CA VAL A 175 17.94 -14.91 -18.55
C VAL A 175 17.74 -16.24 -17.82
N SER A 176 16.77 -16.32 -16.89
CA SER A 176 16.44 -17.58 -16.22
C SER A 176 15.73 -18.61 -17.13
N SER A 177 15.20 -18.18 -18.29
CA SER A 177 14.55 -19.05 -19.27
C SER A 177 15.51 -19.62 -20.33
N GLU A 178 16.68 -18.99 -20.50
CA GLU A 178 17.79 -19.53 -21.28
C GLU A 178 18.60 -20.52 -20.41
N ALA A 179 18.02 -21.69 -20.12
CA ALA A 179 18.82 -22.80 -19.64
C ALA A 179 19.86 -23.15 -20.72
N PRO A 180 21.14 -23.40 -20.36
CA PRO A 180 22.13 -23.82 -21.34
C PRO A 180 21.63 -25.13 -22.00
N PRO A 181 21.79 -25.30 -23.31
CA PRO A 181 21.42 -26.55 -23.96
C PRO A 181 22.15 -27.69 -23.26
N GLU A 182 21.41 -28.71 -22.80
CA GLU A 182 22.00 -29.96 -22.32
C GLU A 182 22.94 -30.46 -23.41
N GLU A 183 24.24 -30.42 -23.13
CA GLU A 183 25.26 -31.03 -23.96
C GLU A 183 25.01 -32.55 -23.96
N LEU A 184 24.51 -33.06 -25.09
CA LEU A 184 24.34 -34.49 -25.42
C LEU A 184 25.69 -35.16 -25.73
#